data_AF-A0A6A6IS59-F1
#
_entry.id   AF-A0A6A6IS59-F1
#
_cell.length_a   1.000
_cell.length_b   1.000
_cell.length_c   1.000
_cell.angle_alpha   90.00
_cell.angle_beta   90.00
_cell.angle_gamma   90.00
#
_symmetry.space_group_name_H-M   'P 1'
#
loop_
_entity.id
_entity.type
_entity.pdbx_description
1 polymer ?
#
loop_
_entity_poly.entity_id
_entity_poly.type
_entity_poly.pdbx_seq_one_letter_code
_entity_poly.pdbx_strand_id
1 'polypeptide(L)'
;MSAEGTVTYELGHPRKDASPDSASYVNEGDVNEPDWQERHWGSHYPKRLEIKKKCDLEGVFYAKATPGTENWELDGKLCKKRREYVLSAGGTLDGPVTKLTHLIFTS
;
A
#
# COMPACT_ATOMS: atom_id res chain seq x y z
N MET A 1 22.39 -9.75 5.59
CA MET A 1 20.92 -9.83 5.57
C MET A 1 20.41 -9.44 6.95
N SER A 2 19.39 -8.61 7.02
CA SER A 2 18.75 -8.22 8.29
C SER A 2 17.85 -9.33 8.81
N ALA A 3 17.61 -9.38 10.12
CA ALA A 3 16.71 -10.36 10.73
C ALA A 3 15.32 -10.36 10.09
N GLU A 4 14.81 -9.18 9.76
CA GLU A 4 13.53 -8.99 9.05
C GLU A 4 13.54 -9.66 7.67
N GLY A 5 14.63 -9.51 6.91
CA GLY A 5 14.76 -10.14 5.59
C GLY A 5 14.77 -11.66 5.67
N THR A 6 15.36 -12.24 6.73
CA THR A 6 15.29 -13.69 6.96
C THR A 6 13.85 -14.15 7.21
N VAL A 7 13.08 -13.40 8.00
CA VAL A 7 11.66 -13.74 8.27
C VAL A 7 10.85 -13.70 6.98
N THR A 8 10.98 -12.63 6.20
CA THR A 8 10.17 -12.44 4.98
C THR A 8 10.53 -13.44 3.89
N TYR A 9 11.82 -13.57 3.57
CA TYR A 9 12.26 -14.28 2.36
C TYR A 9 12.67 -15.73 2.63
N GLU A 10 13.40 -16.00 3.71
CA GLU A 10 13.91 -17.35 3.98
C GLU A 10 12.88 -18.22 4.69
N LEU A 11 12.07 -17.64 5.57
CA LEU A 11 11.03 -18.36 6.32
C LEU A 11 9.65 -18.20 5.69
N GLY A 12 9.31 -16.99 5.26
CA GLY A 12 7.99 -16.66 4.73
C GLY A 12 7.70 -17.29 3.36
N HIS A 13 8.66 -17.26 2.43
CA HIS A 13 8.44 -17.81 1.09
C HIS A 13 8.18 -19.32 1.08
N PRO A 14 9.00 -20.19 1.71
CA PRO A 14 8.73 -21.62 1.71
C PRO A 14 7.39 -21.98 2.35
N ARG A 15 6.96 -21.23 3.37
CA ARG A 15 5.66 -21.41 4.01
C ARG A 15 4.50 -21.04 3.07
N LYS A 16 4.65 -19.99 2.26
CA LYS A 16 3.70 -19.61 1.22
C LYS A 16 3.65 -20.65 0.10
N ASP A 17 4.78 -21.18 -0.33
CA ASP A 17 4.85 -22.23 -1.35
C ASP A 17 4.20 -23.53 -0.88
N ALA A 18 4.37 -23.88 0.40
CA ALA A 18 3.74 -25.04 1.02
C ALA A 18 2.21 -24.89 1.19
N SER A 19 1.69 -23.66 1.23
CA SER A 19 0.25 -23.39 1.34
C SER A 19 -0.15 -22.12 0.58
N PRO A 20 -0.24 -22.20 -0.76
CA PRO A 20 -0.42 -21.02 -1.62
C PRO A 20 -1.69 -20.24 -1.34
N ASP A 21 -2.76 -20.93 -0.94
CA ASP A 21 -4.09 -20.36 -0.67
C ASP A 21 -4.29 -19.95 0.80
N SER A 22 -3.26 -20.08 1.65
CA SER A 22 -3.37 -19.73 3.07
C SER A 22 -3.34 -18.22 3.33
N ALA A 23 -3.95 -17.83 4.45
CA ALA A 23 -3.91 -16.47 4.97
C ALA A 23 -2.84 -16.33 6.07
N SER A 24 -2.48 -15.09 6.37
CA SER A 24 -1.57 -14.69 7.44
C SER A 24 -2.33 -13.88 8.50
N TYR A 25 -2.21 -14.28 9.76
CA TYR A 25 -2.91 -13.63 10.86
C TYR A 25 -2.28 -12.26 11.16
N VAL A 26 -2.97 -11.18 10.84
CA VAL A 26 -2.41 -9.81 10.88
C VAL A 26 -1.81 -9.39 12.24
N ASN A 27 -2.30 -9.93 13.36
CA ASN A 27 -1.80 -9.56 14.69
C ASN A 27 -0.45 -10.24 15.04
N GLU A 28 -0.08 -11.31 14.32
CA GLU A 28 1.13 -12.10 14.58
C GLU A 28 1.96 -12.36 13.31
N GLY A 29 1.51 -11.83 12.17
CA GLY A 29 2.13 -12.02 10.87
C GLY A 29 3.32 -11.10 10.63
N ASP A 30 4.07 -11.40 9.57
CA ASP A 30 5.16 -10.54 9.13
C ASP A 30 4.64 -9.19 8.63
N VAL A 31 5.02 -8.11 9.30
CA VAL A 31 4.68 -6.73 8.93
C VAL A 31 5.27 -6.30 7.59
N ASN A 32 6.27 -7.04 7.09
CA ASN A 32 6.93 -6.82 5.80
C ASN A 32 6.39 -7.73 4.68
N GLU A 33 5.32 -8.50 4.93
CA GLU A 33 4.71 -9.38 3.93
C GLU A 33 4.42 -8.62 2.62
N PRO A 34 5.09 -8.97 1.49
CA PRO A 34 4.93 -8.23 0.24
C PRO A 34 3.48 -8.18 -0.26
N ASP A 35 2.76 -9.29 -0.11
CA ASP A 35 1.37 -9.43 -0.58
C ASP A 35 0.36 -9.27 0.58
N TRP A 36 0.67 -8.41 1.55
CA TRP A 36 -0.10 -8.26 2.80
C TRP A 36 -1.59 -7.96 2.59
N GLN A 37 -1.96 -7.29 1.49
CA GLN A 37 -3.36 -6.99 1.18
C GLN A 37 -4.17 -8.28 1.05
N GLU A 38 -3.65 -9.23 0.26
CA GLU A 38 -4.29 -10.52 0.07
C GLU A 38 -4.08 -11.42 1.30
N ARG A 39 -2.85 -11.50 1.81
CA ARG A 39 -2.52 -12.43 2.89
C ARG A 39 -3.24 -12.14 4.20
N HIS A 40 -3.43 -10.87 4.57
CA HIS A 40 -4.12 -10.54 5.82
C HIS A 40 -5.63 -10.32 5.65
N TRP A 41 -6.05 -9.83 4.49
CA TRP A 41 -7.42 -9.33 4.32
C TRP A 41 -8.18 -10.03 3.18
N GLY A 42 -7.47 -10.58 2.20
CA GLY A 42 -8.03 -11.29 1.05
C GLY A 42 -9.14 -10.53 0.36
N SER A 43 -10.19 -11.26 -0.02
CA SER A 43 -11.41 -10.71 -0.63
C SER A 43 -12.14 -9.65 0.21
N HIS A 44 -11.83 -9.51 1.50
CA HIS A 44 -12.41 -8.45 2.34
C HIS A 44 -11.67 -7.11 2.26
N TYR A 45 -10.48 -7.08 1.66
CA TYR A 45 -9.68 -5.86 1.53
C TYR A 45 -10.46 -4.69 0.90
N PRO A 46 -11.17 -4.84 -0.24
CA PRO A 46 -11.87 -3.73 -0.88
C PRO A 46 -12.93 -3.09 0.02
N LYS A 47 -13.71 -3.91 0.73
CA LYS A 47 -14.74 -3.45 1.67
C LYS A 47 -14.13 -2.69 2.85
N ARG A 48 -13.02 -3.20 3.42
CA ARG A 48 -12.32 -2.54 4.53
C ARG A 48 -11.72 -1.20 4.10
N LEU A 49 -11.14 -1.15 2.90
CA LEU A 49 -10.61 0.08 2.32
C LEU A 49 -11.73 1.12 2.09
N GLU A 50 -12.89 0.69 1.61
CA GLU A 50 -14.06 1.57 1.43
C GLU A 50 -14.51 2.18 2.77
N ILE A 51 -14.65 1.36 3.82
CA ILE A 51 -15.02 1.83 5.15
C ILE A 51 -13.97 2.79 5.70
N LYS A 52 -12.68 2.46 5.58
CA LYS A 52 -11.58 3.33 6.02
C LYS A 52 -11.64 4.69 5.34
N LYS A 53 -11.90 4.73 4.03
CA LYS A 53 -12.06 5.99 3.28
C LYS A 53 -13.25 6.82 3.76
N LYS A 54 -14.34 6.19 4.23
CA LYS A 54 -15.50 6.90 4.80
C LYS A 54 -15.22 7.44 6.20
N CYS A 55 -14.51 6.67 7.03
CA CYS A 55 -14.27 7.01 8.43
C CYS A 55 -13.03 7.89 8.67
N ASP A 56 -12.03 7.81 7.81
CA ASP A 56 -10.76 8.53 7.94
C ASP A 56 -10.36 9.14 6.59
N LEU A 57 -11.05 10.22 6.23
CA LEU A 57 -10.89 10.94 4.96
C LEU A 57 -9.50 11.57 4.82
N GLU A 58 -8.94 12.06 5.92
CA GLU A 58 -7.64 12.75 5.93
C GLU A 58 -6.47 11.75 6.03
N GLY A 59 -6.76 10.52 6.48
CA GLY A 59 -5.78 9.46 6.66
C GLY A 59 -4.94 9.64 7.92
N VAL A 60 -5.56 10.10 9.01
CA VAL A 60 -4.91 10.34 10.31
C VAL A 60 -4.42 9.03 10.92
N PHE A 61 -5.15 7.93 10.75
CA PHE A 61 -4.80 6.64 11.32
C PHE A 61 -3.94 5.82 10.37
N TYR A 62 -2.66 5.67 10.73
CA TYR A 62 -1.67 4.88 10.01
C TYR A 62 -1.18 3.70 10.86
N ALA A 63 -1.15 2.52 10.24
CA ALA A 63 -0.42 1.34 10.69
C ALA A 63 0.09 0.58 9.45
N LYS A 64 1.33 0.07 9.50
CA LYS A 64 1.92 -0.67 8.38
C LYS A 64 1.07 -1.92 8.08
N ALA A 65 0.92 -2.26 6.79
CA ALA A 65 0.13 -3.40 6.31
C ALA A 65 -1.38 -3.38 6.71
N THR A 66 -1.98 -2.19 6.82
CA THR A 66 -3.43 -2.03 7.08
C THR A 66 -4.14 -1.32 5.93
N PRO A 67 -5.46 -1.49 5.74
CA PRO A 67 -6.16 -0.95 4.57
C PRO A 67 -5.96 0.57 4.41
N GLY A 68 -5.48 0.98 3.23
CA GLY A 68 -5.27 2.38 2.86
C GLY A 68 -3.86 2.91 3.14
N THR A 69 -3.00 2.15 3.82
CA THR A 69 -1.65 2.60 4.18
C THR A 69 -0.61 2.41 3.08
N GLU A 70 -0.95 1.71 1.99
CA GLU A 70 -0.14 1.61 0.78
C GLU A 70 0.18 2.96 0.12
N ASN A 71 -0.61 4.00 0.41
CA ASN A 71 -0.42 5.37 -0.09
C ASN A 71 0.58 6.19 0.74
N TRP A 72 1.24 5.56 1.71
CA TRP A 72 2.18 6.21 2.61
C TRP A 72 3.53 5.51 2.58
N GLU A 73 4.55 6.24 2.97
CA GLU A 73 5.93 5.79 3.05
C GLU A 73 6.56 6.29 4.34
N LEU A 74 7.33 5.44 5.01
CA LEU A 74 8.00 5.74 6.28
C LEU A 74 9.52 5.65 6.08
N ASP A 75 10.18 6.80 6.03
CA ASP A 75 11.64 6.92 6.02
C ASP A 75 12.08 8.03 6.99
N GLY A 76 12.20 7.67 8.27
CA GLY A 76 12.36 8.60 9.39
C GLY A 76 11.15 9.53 9.66
N LYS A 77 10.33 9.79 8.64
CA LYS A 77 9.09 10.56 8.66
C LYS A 77 8.03 9.85 7.81
N LEU A 78 6.77 9.99 8.22
CA LEU A 78 5.64 9.46 7.47
C LEU A 78 5.21 10.47 6.40
N CYS A 79 5.24 10.05 5.14
CA CYS A 79 4.92 10.87 3.97
C CYS A 79 3.83 10.20 3.12
N LYS A 80 2.92 10.98 2.53
CA LYS A 80 2.03 10.46 1.47
C LYS A 80 2.83 10.27 0.19
N LYS A 81 2.67 9.12 -0.48
CA LYS A 81 3.20 8.89 -1.82
C LYS A 81 2.59 9.89 -2.79
N ARG A 82 3.39 10.38 -3.75
CA ARG A 82 2.83 11.19 -4.84
C ARG A 82 1.85 10.35 -5.64
N ARG A 83 0.69 10.92 -5.97
CA ARG A 83 -0.23 10.30 -6.94
C ARG A 83 0.43 10.38 -8.31
N GLU A 84 0.79 9.24 -8.88
CA GLU A 84 1.13 9.14 -10.29
C GLU A 84 -0.17 9.25 -11.09
N TYR A 85 -0.31 10.33 -11.86
CA TYR A 85 -1.41 10.49 -12.79
C TYR A 85 -0.97 9.91 -14.14
N VAL A 86 -1.53 8.76 -14.52
CA VAL A 86 -1.39 8.24 -15.89
C VAL A 86 -2.34 9.04 -16.77
N LEU A 87 -1.81 9.98 -17.55
CA LEU A 87 -2.59 10.66 -18.58
C LEU A 87 -2.94 9.65 -19.67
N SER A 88 -4.16 9.72 -20.19
CA SER A 88 -4.68 8.84 -21.26
C SER A 88 -3.84 8.84 -22.56
N ALA A 89 -2.87 9.74 -22.67
CA ALA A 89 -1.92 9.85 -23.78
C ALA A 89 -0.54 9.23 -23.52
N GLY A 90 -0.35 8.45 -22.43
CA GLY A 90 0.89 7.70 -22.21
C GLY A 90 2.08 8.52 -21.70
N GLY A 91 1.84 9.61 -20.97
CA GLY A 91 2.88 10.37 -20.30
C GLY A 91 2.71 10.34 -18.78
N THR A 92 3.78 9.99 -18.06
CA THR A 92 3.89 10.16 -16.59
C THR A 92 4.32 11.59 -16.29
N LEU A 93 3.52 12.33 -15.53
CA LEU A 93 3.93 13.63 -14.98
C LEU A 93 4.29 13.45 -13.51
N ASP A 94 5.59 13.44 -13.20
CA ASP A 94 6.10 13.55 -11.84
C ASP A 94 6.11 15.02 -11.40
N GLY A 95 5.12 15.45 -10.60
CA GLY A 95 5.06 16.82 -10.09
C GLY A 95 3.91 17.10 -9.12
N PRO A 96 3.97 18.19 -8.34
CA PRO A 96 2.86 18.63 -7.48
C PRO A 96 1.62 18.93 -8.32
N VAL A 97 0.44 18.68 -7.74
CA VAL A 97 -0.90 18.86 -8.36
C VAL A 97 -1.09 20.26 -8.97
N THR A 98 -0.31 21.25 -8.52
CA THR A 98 -0.28 22.63 -9.03
C THR A 98 0.11 22.77 -10.50
N LYS A 99 0.72 21.76 -11.14
CA LYS A 99 0.97 21.79 -12.60
C LYS A 99 -0.27 21.45 -13.44
N LEU A 100 -1.31 20.84 -12.87
CA LEU A 100 -2.52 20.48 -13.61
C LEU A 100 -3.38 21.72 -13.94
N THR A 101 -3.33 22.78 -13.13
CA THR A 101 -4.14 23.99 -13.34
C THR A 101 -3.65 24.87 -14.48
N HIS A 102 -2.39 24.74 -14.94
CA HIS A 102 -1.87 25.54 -16.06
C HIS A 102 -2.23 24.98 -17.45
N LEU A 103 -2.61 23.71 -17.55
CA LEU A 103 -2.92 23.05 -18.84
C LEU A 103 -4.41 23.09 -19.22
N ILE A 104 -5.30 23.50 -18.30
CA ILE A 104 -6.76 23.51 -18.55
C ILE A 104 -7.25 24.91 -18.98
N PHE A 105 -6.41 25.95 -18.90
CA PHE A 105 -6.77 27.33 -19.26
C PHE A 105 -6.16 27.84 -20.58
N THR A 106 -5.60 26.96 -21.40
CA THR A 106 -5.16 27.29 -22.77
C THR A 106 -5.66 26.27 -23.78
N SER A 107 -6.98 26.18 -23.94
CA SER A 107 -7.62 25.77 -25.21
C SER A 107 -9.01 26.40 -25.31
#